data_AF-A0A942C021-F1
#
_entry.id   AF-A0A942C021-F1
#
_cell.length_a   1.000
_cell.length_b   1.000
_cell.length_c   1.000
_cell.angle_alpha   90.00
_cell.angle_beta   90.00
_cell.angle_gamma   90.00
#
_symmetry.space_group_name_H-M   'P 1'
#
loop_
_entity.id
_entity.type
_entity.pdbx_description
1 polymer ?
#
loop_
_entity_poly.entity_id
_entity_poly.type
_entity_poly.pdbx_seq_one_letter_code
_entity_poly.pdbx_strand_id
1 'polypeptide(L)'
;MQKCISLVLLGFLLFIGISLAQTTPAPQPEAPNINGDWSGTWGIYTPAKGSTPPQNICKELIAKVEAKDGVWLATFEGDCGRPYKYNIKMEGRQIGKAIMFKGTTDLGPKDGGVFDWIGRANEKEFVGFFTSAGYTGTFYLTRPQPKEPKQ
;
A
#
# COMPACT_ATOMS: atom_id res chain seq x y z
N MET A 1 -11.48 -73.96 52.58
CA MET A 1 -11.69 -74.35 51.16
C MET A 1 -11.59 -73.07 50.34
N GLN A 2 -10.46 -72.74 49.68
CA GLN A 2 -9.84 -73.41 48.53
C GLN A 2 -10.27 -72.72 47.20
N LYS A 3 -9.28 -72.01 46.62
CA LYS A 3 -9.02 -71.80 45.18
C LYS A 3 -9.94 -70.81 44.44
N CYS A 4 -9.54 -70.05 43.42
CA CYS A 4 -8.32 -69.91 42.60
C CYS A 4 -8.49 -68.57 41.83
N ILE A 5 -7.52 -67.67 41.75
CA ILE A 5 -6.47 -67.56 40.70
C ILE A 5 -7.01 -67.15 39.32
N SER A 6 -6.31 -66.16 38.73
CA SER A 6 -6.28 -65.72 37.32
C SER A 6 -7.36 -64.72 36.87
N LEU A 7 -7.09 -63.66 36.11
CA LEU A 7 -5.96 -63.40 35.21
C LEU A 7 -5.84 -61.88 34.96
N VAL A 8 -4.59 -61.47 34.80
CA VAL A 8 -4.07 -60.16 34.37
C VAL A 8 -4.71 -59.69 33.07
N LEU A 9 -5.07 -58.40 32.98
CA LEU A 9 -4.97 -57.64 31.72
C LEU A 9 -4.71 -56.15 32.01
N LEU A 10 -3.42 -55.85 31.94
CA LEU A 10 -2.77 -54.56 32.04
C LEU A 10 -3.15 -53.70 30.81
N GLY A 11 -4.25 -52.96 30.90
CA GLY A 11 -4.67 -52.01 29.87
C GLY A 11 -3.92 -50.67 30.03
N PHE A 12 -2.70 -50.60 29.51
CA PHE A 12 -1.96 -49.35 29.30
C PHE A 12 -2.71 -48.48 28.27
N LEU A 13 -3.62 -47.63 28.75
CA LEU A 13 -4.18 -46.54 27.95
C LEU A 13 -3.09 -45.46 27.81
N LEU A 14 -2.31 -45.59 26.74
CA LEU A 14 -1.46 -44.56 26.17
C LEU A 14 -2.32 -43.32 25.87
N PHE A 15 -2.34 -42.36 26.80
CA PHE A 15 -2.72 -40.99 26.47
C PHE A 15 -1.61 -40.42 25.58
N ILE A 16 -1.81 -40.51 24.27
CA ILE A 16 -1.05 -39.75 23.28
C ILE A 16 -1.39 -38.28 23.56
N GLY A 17 -0.53 -37.61 24.31
CA GLY A 17 -0.57 -36.17 24.48
C GLY A 17 -0.32 -35.51 23.13
N ILE A 18 -1.39 -35.13 22.44
CA ILE A 18 -1.32 -34.25 21.28
C ILE A 18 -0.94 -32.89 21.83
N SER A 19 0.36 -32.58 21.84
CA SER A 19 0.87 -31.24 22.07
C SER A 19 0.29 -30.34 20.98
N LEU A 20 -0.76 -29.58 21.30
CA LEU A 20 -1.14 -28.41 20.51
C LEU A 20 0.05 -27.46 20.54
N ALA A 21 0.84 -27.47 19.47
CA ALA A 21 1.78 -26.40 19.19
C ALA A 21 0.97 -25.12 19.11
N GLN A 22 1.04 -24.30 20.16
CA GLN A 22 0.51 -22.94 20.14
C GLN A 22 1.31 -22.18 19.09
N THR A 23 0.77 -22.04 17.88
CA THR A 23 1.27 -21.09 16.89
C THR A 23 1.02 -19.69 17.45
N THR A 24 1.96 -19.19 18.25
CA THR A 24 2.02 -17.78 18.59
C THR A 24 2.09 -17.02 17.25
N PRO A 25 1.15 -16.10 16.96
CA PRO A 25 1.25 -15.26 15.78
C PRO A 25 2.61 -14.57 15.81
N ALA A 26 3.39 -14.72 14.74
CA ALA A 26 4.65 -14.01 14.61
C ALA A 26 4.39 -12.50 14.82
N PRO A 27 5.24 -11.78 15.57
CA PRO A 27 5.10 -10.34 15.75
C PRO A 27 4.96 -9.67 14.38
N GLN A 28 3.85 -8.97 14.15
CA GLN A 28 3.71 -8.18 12.93
C GLN A 28 4.77 -7.07 12.95
N PRO A 29 5.46 -6.80 11.82
CA PRO A 29 6.38 -5.68 11.73
C PRO A 29 5.68 -4.39 12.14
N GLU A 30 6.38 -3.52 12.87
CA GLU A 30 5.89 -2.18 13.18
C GLU A 30 5.55 -1.42 11.90
N ALA A 31 4.49 -0.60 11.95
CA ALA A 31 4.06 0.19 10.80
C ALA A 31 5.14 1.22 10.42
N PRO A 32 5.47 1.35 9.12
CA PRO A 32 6.47 2.34 8.70
C PRO A 32 5.96 3.76 8.94
N ASN A 33 6.84 4.66 9.37
CA ASN A 33 6.50 6.07 9.50
C ASN A 33 6.46 6.76 8.13
N ILE A 34 5.27 6.80 7.53
CA ILE A 34 5.02 7.40 6.22
C ILE A 34 4.23 8.71 6.26
N ASN A 35 3.86 9.20 7.45
CA ASN A 35 3.07 10.41 7.61
C ASN A 35 3.85 11.64 7.15
N GLY A 36 3.13 12.65 6.65
CA GLY A 36 3.69 13.94 6.22
C GLY A 36 3.73 14.11 4.70
N ASP A 37 4.57 15.03 4.27
CA ASP A 37 4.66 15.44 2.87
C ASP A 37 5.56 14.53 2.04
N TRP A 38 5.23 14.44 0.76
CA TRP A 38 5.88 13.68 -0.28
C TRP A 38 5.90 14.52 -1.55
N SER A 39 6.97 14.44 -2.33
CA SER A 39 7.11 15.19 -3.58
C SER A 39 7.84 14.39 -4.64
N GLY A 40 7.49 14.60 -5.90
CA GLY A 40 8.19 13.97 -7.02
C GLY A 40 7.46 14.19 -8.32
N THR A 41 7.45 13.17 -9.17
CA THR A 41 6.94 13.27 -10.53
C THR A 41 5.93 12.17 -10.84
N TRP A 42 5.10 12.43 -11.84
CA TRP A 42 4.23 11.43 -12.44
C TRP A 42 4.32 11.51 -13.97
N GLY A 43 4.09 10.41 -14.64
CA GLY A 43 4.21 10.33 -16.10
C GLY A 43 3.12 9.47 -16.69
N ILE A 44 2.60 9.88 -17.85
CA ILE A 44 1.65 9.07 -18.60
C ILE A 44 2.35 8.38 -19.76
N TYR A 45 2.10 7.08 -19.84
CA TYR A 45 2.36 6.22 -20.99
C TYR A 45 1.02 5.86 -21.66
N THR A 46 0.96 5.96 -22.99
CA THR A 46 -0.23 5.55 -23.76
C THR A 46 0.10 4.27 -24.53
N PRO A 47 -0.33 3.08 -24.07
CA PRO A 47 0.00 1.82 -24.73
C PRO A 47 -0.46 1.75 -26.20
N ALA A 48 -1.61 2.37 -26.49
CA ALA A 48 -2.18 2.42 -27.84
C ALA A 48 -1.33 3.21 -28.85
N LYS A 49 -0.36 4.01 -28.38
CA LYS A 49 0.56 4.79 -29.22
C LYS A 49 2.01 4.35 -28.98
N GLY A 50 2.25 3.03 -29.02
CA GLY A 50 3.46 2.31 -28.58
C GLY A 50 4.84 2.82 -29.02
N SER A 51 4.95 3.92 -29.78
CA SER A 51 6.20 4.59 -30.16
C SER A 51 6.32 6.05 -29.68
N THR A 52 5.30 6.64 -29.06
CA THR A 52 5.40 8.00 -28.50
C THR A 52 6.06 7.97 -27.12
N PRO A 53 7.10 8.80 -26.87
CA PRO A 53 7.71 8.91 -25.54
C PRO A 53 6.66 9.24 -24.47
N PRO A 54 6.83 8.75 -23.23
CA PRO A 54 5.98 9.12 -22.11
C PRO A 54 5.83 10.64 -22.02
N GLN A 55 4.60 11.12 -21.96
CA GLN A 55 4.35 12.54 -21.84
C GLN A 55 4.32 12.90 -20.35
N ASN A 56 5.25 13.75 -19.94
CA ASN A 56 5.20 14.37 -18.62
C ASN A 56 4.06 15.38 -18.63
N ILE A 57 2.93 15.02 -18.01
CA ILE A 57 1.74 15.88 -18.00
C ILE A 57 1.87 16.98 -16.95
N CYS A 58 2.60 16.73 -15.86
CA CYS A 58 2.78 17.69 -14.77
C CYS A 58 4.23 17.68 -14.29
N LYS A 59 4.73 18.87 -13.93
CA LYS A 59 6.14 19.05 -13.54
C LYS A 59 6.42 18.58 -12.13
N GLU A 60 5.42 18.67 -11.26
CA GLU A 60 5.52 18.36 -9.84
C GLU A 60 4.22 17.70 -9.36
N LEU A 61 4.39 16.64 -8.58
CA LEU A 61 3.32 15.98 -7.84
C LEU A 61 3.68 16.04 -6.36
N ILE A 62 2.81 16.64 -5.57
CA ILE A 62 2.92 16.70 -4.11
C ILE A 62 1.87 15.76 -3.53
N ALA A 63 2.23 15.01 -2.50
CA ALA A 63 1.26 14.22 -1.75
C ALA A 63 1.41 14.46 -0.26
N LYS A 64 0.29 14.42 0.44
CA LYS A 64 0.23 14.45 1.90
C LYS A 64 -0.37 13.14 2.39
N VAL A 65 0.33 12.47 3.30
CA VAL A 65 -0.10 11.20 3.90
C VAL A 65 -0.42 11.39 5.38
N GLU A 66 -1.61 10.97 5.79
CA GLU A 66 -2.06 11.04 7.18
C GLU A 66 -2.69 9.71 7.61
N ALA A 67 -2.34 9.22 8.78
CA ALA A 67 -3.05 8.11 9.42
C ALA A 67 -4.25 8.65 10.20
N LYS A 68 -5.46 8.21 9.87
CA LYS A 68 -6.71 8.59 10.52
C LYS A 68 -7.60 7.36 10.70
N ASP A 69 -8.10 7.14 11.91
CA ASP A 69 -9.05 6.06 12.22
C ASP A 69 -8.56 4.65 11.76
N GLY A 70 -7.25 4.40 11.85
CA GLY A 70 -6.65 3.12 11.45
C GLY A 70 -6.48 2.92 9.93
N VAL A 71 -6.73 3.95 9.12
CA VAL A 71 -6.53 3.97 7.67
C VAL A 71 -5.54 5.07 7.32
N TRP A 72 -4.67 4.82 6.35
CA TRP A 72 -3.83 5.89 5.79
C TRP A 72 -4.55 6.56 4.64
N LEU A 73 -4.58 7.88 4.64
CA LEU A 73 -5.13 8.69 3.56
C LEU A 73 -3.98 9.41 2.86
N ALA A 74 -3.80 9.15 1.58
CA ALA A 74 -2.91 9.90 0.72
C ALA A 74 -3.72 10.87 -0.14
N THR A 75 -3.43 12.16 -0.05
CA THR A 75 -4.02 13.22 -0.89
C THR A 75 -2.95 13.76 -1.81
N PHE A 76 -3.16 13.70 -3.12
CA PHE A 76 -2.22 14.21 -4.12
C PHE A 76 -2.71 15.53 -4.70
N GLU A 77 -1.78 16.46 -4.92
CA GLU A 77 -1.94 17.70 -5.67
C GLU A 77 -0.89 17.76 -6.78
N GLY A 78 -1.32 17.88 -8.03
CA GLY A 78 -0.44 18.04 -9.20
C GLY A 78 -0.56 19.41 -9.83
N ASP A 79 0.56 20.04 -10.18
CA ASP A 79 0.59 21.24 -11.04
C ASP A 79 0.92 20.85 -12.48
N CYS A 80 -0.10 20.92 -13.32
CA CYS A 80 -0.06 20.50 -14.71
C CYS A 80 0.00 21.70 -15.68
N GLY A 81 0.46 22.87 -15.20
CA GLY A 81 0.48 24.10 -15.99
C GLY A 81 -0.91 24.68 -16.26
N ARG A 82 -1.92 24.24 -15.49
CA ARG A 82 -3.31 24.72 -15.52
C ARG A 82 -3.69 25.21 -14.13
N PRO A 83 -4.65 26.14 -14.00
CA PRO A 83 -5.01 26.73 -12.70
C PRO A 83 -5.75 25.77 -11.75
N TYR A 84 -5.94 24.49 -12.12
CA TYR A 84 -6.69 23.52 -11.35
C TYR A 84 -5.74 22.46 -10.76
N LYS A 85 -5.90 22.24 -9.45
CA LYS A 85 -5.23 21.17 -8.71
C LYS A 85 -6.13 19.94 -8.72
N TYR A 86 -5.59 18.78 -9.08
CA TYR A 86 -6.28 17.52 -8.85
C TYR A 86 -6.22 17.15 -7.38
N ASN A 87 -7.28 16.53 -6.85
CA ASN A 87 -7.31 15.99 -5.50
C ASN A 87 -7.61 14.49 -5.60
N ILE A 88 -6.56 13.68 -5.52
CA ILE A 88 -6.68 12.21 -5.58
C ILE A 88 -6.59 11.70 -4.16
N LYS A 89 -7.56 10.90 -3.73
CA LYS A 89 -7.58 10.28 -2.41
C LYS A 89 -7.36 8.78 -2.53
N MET A 90 -6.40 8.26 -1.77
CA MET A 90 -6.13 6.83 -1.68
C MET A 90 -6.18 6.36 -0.22
N GLU A 91 -6.75 5.19 -0.02
CA GLU A 91 -6.78 4.49 1.26
C GLU A 91 -5.66 3.46 1.33
N GLY A 92 -4.89 3.50 2.41
CA GLY A 92 -3.74 2.66 2.65
C GLY A 92 -3.96 1.63 3.75
N ARG A 93 -3.40 0.44 3.57
CA ARG A 93 -3.32 -0.62 4.59
C ARG A 93 -1.89 -1.14 4.72
N GLN A 94 -1.48 -1.44 5.94
CA GLN A 94 -0.15 -2.01 6.19
C GLN A 94 -0.06 -3.44 5.66
N ILE A 95 0.99 -3.72 4.89
CA ILE A 95 1.39 -5.05 4.42
C ILE A 95 2.90 -5.19 4.63
N GLY A 96 3.29 -5.94 5.67
CA GLY A 96 4.68 -6.05 6.08
C GLY A 96 5.27 -4.70 6.52
N LYS A 97 6.35 -4.27 5.87
CA LYS A 97 7.06 -3.01 6.14
C LYS A 97 6.65 -1.84 5.23
N ALA A 98 5.50 -1.96 4.57
CA ALA A 98 5.01 -0.95 3.64
C ALA A 98 3.50 -0.73 3.84
N ILE A 99 3.01 0.43 3.42
CA ILE A 99 1.59 0.69 3.29
C ILE A 99 1.22 0.59 1.81
N MET A 100 0.23 -0.24 1.51
CA MET A 100 -0.33 -0.41 0.18
C MET A 100 -1.57 0.45 0.05
N PHE A 101 -1.55 1.36 -0.89
CA PHE A 101 -2.61 2.31 -1.18
C PHE A 101 -3.42 1.88 -2.40
N LYS A 102 -4.73 2.15 -2.35
CA LYS A 102 -5.61 2.11 -3.51
C LYS A 102 -6.60 3.28 -3.48
N GLY A 103 -7.01 3.75 -4.64
CA GLY A 103 -8.03 4.79 -4.76
C GLY A 103 -8.59 4.86 -6.16
N THR A 104 -9.79 5.40 -6.30
CA THR A 104 -10.40 5.70 -7.60
C THR A 104 -10.81 7.17 -7.56
N THR A 105 -10.50 7.92 -8.61
CA THR A 105 -10.82 9.35 -8.69
C THR A 105 -11.23 9.71 -10.11
N ASP A 106 -12.35 10.40 -10.25
CA ASP A 106 -12.77 10.98 -11.52
C ASP A 106 -12.12 12.36 -11.68
N LEU A 107 -11.25 12.50 -12.67
CA LEU A 107 -10.61 13.77 -13.03
C LEU A 107 -11.46 14.56 -14.04
N GLY A 108 -12.59 13.99 -14.49
CA GLY A 108 -13.49 14.56 -15.47
C GLY A 108 -13.16 14.12 -16.90
N PRO A 109 -14.15 14.19 -17.81
CA PRO A 109 -14.04 13.65 -19.17
C PRO A 109 -12.96 14.33 -20.02
N LYS A 110 -12.58 15.57 -19.69
CA LYS A 110 -11.53 16.32 -20.40
C LYS A 110 -10.12 15.89 -20.01
N ASP A 111 -9.97 15.27 -18.84
CA ASP A 111 -8.69 14.94 -18.23
C ASP A 111 -8.49 13.42 -18.07
N GLY A 112 -9.27 12.63 -18.82
CA GLY A 112 -9.16 11.17 -18.91
C GLY A 112 -10.20 10.38 -18.12
N GLY A 113 -11.15 11.05 -17.47
CA GLY A 113 -12.26 10.45 -16.75
C GLY A 113 -11.84 9.80 -15.44
N VAL A 114 -12.31 8.58 -15.22
CA VAL A 114 -12.07 7.82 -14.00
C VAL A 114 -10.71 7.14 -14.05
N PHE A 115 -9.88 7.39 -13.04
CA PHE A 115 -8.59 6.77 -12.83
C PHE A 115 -8.61 5.88 -11.59
N ASP A 116 -8.08 4.67 -11.74
CA ASP A 116 -7.73 3.78 -10.65
C ASP A 116 -6.25 3.97 -10.30
N TRP A 117 -5.96 4.05 -9.01
CA TRP A 117 -4.65 4.34 -8.44
C TRP A 117 -4.26 3.21 -7.51
N ILE A 118 -3.03 2.74 -7.63
CA ILE A 118 -2.40 1.84 -6.67
C ILE A 118 -1.02 2.37 -6.32
N GLY A 119 -0.59 2.17 -5.07
CA GLY A 119 0.71 2.63 -4.63
C GLY A 119 1.26 1.85 -3.45
N ARG A 120 2.57 1.94 -3.27
CA ARG A 120 3.31 1.37 -2.15
C ARG A 120 4.16 2.48 -1.56
N ALA A 121 3.95 2.75 -0.27
CA ALA A 121 4.81 3.65 0.49
C ALA A 121 5.60 2.88 1.54
N ASN A 122 6.87 3.21 1.65
CA ASN A 122 7.72 2.88 2.80
C ASN A 122 8.32 4.18 3.35
N GLU A 123 9.29 4.10 4.25
CA GLU A 123 9.89 5.30 4.87
C GLU A 123 10.64 6.21 3.88
N LYS A 124 11.07 5.67 2.74
CA LYS A 124 11.96 6.36 1.78
C LYS A 124 11.22 6.85 0.53
N GLU A 125 10.35 6.02 0.00
CA GLU A 125 9.72 6.23 -1.30
C GLU A 125 8.22 5.90 -1.26
N PHE A 126 7.47 6.59 -2.09
CA PHE A 126 6.08 6.32 -2.38
C PHE A 126 5.91 6.24 -3.90
N VAL A 127 5.71 5.02 -4.38
CA VAL A 127 5.69 4.68 -5.80
C VAL A 127 4.38 4.01 -6.17
N GLY A 128 3.93 4.18 -7.39
CA GLY A 128 2.68 3.55 -7.80
C GLY A 128 2.35 3.70 -9.27
N PHE A 129 1.19 3.18 -9.60
CA PHE A 129 0.64 3.13 -10.95
C PHE A 129 -0.77 3.68 -10.94
N PHE A 130 -1.17 4.26 -12.06
CA PHE A 130 -2.55 4.64 -12.30
C PHE A 130 -3.00 4.27 -13.69
N THR A 131 -4.29 3.98 -13.84
CA THR A 131 -4.89 3.57 -15.12
C THR A 131 -6.25 4.21 -15.30
N SER A 132 -6.55 4.62 -16.51
CA SER A 132 -7.89 4.95 -16.98
C SER A 132 -8.13 4.32 -18.36
N ALA A 133 -9.29 4.56 -18.97
CA ALA A 133 -9.65 3.99 -20.26
C ALA A 133 -8.64 4.29 -21.39
N GLY A 134 -7.96 5.44 -21.33
CA GLY A 134 -7.02 5.88 -22.37
C GLY A 134 -5.57 6.02 -21.90
N TYR A 135 -5.31 5.93 -20.60
CA TYR A 135 -4.03 6.31 -20.03
C TYR A 135 -3.54 5.28 -19.01
N THR A 136 -2.24 5.08 -18.97
CA THR A 136 -1.58 4.35 -17.89
C THR A 136 -0.38 5.19 -17.47
N GLY A 137 -0.03 5.18 -16.20
CA GLY A 137 1.10 5.97 -15.76
C GLY A 137 1.68 5.46 -14.48
N THR A 138 2.79 6.09 -14.10
CA THR A 138 3.48 5.83 -12.84
C THR A 138 3.70 7.13 -12.11
N PHE A 139 3.81 7.04 -10.80
CA PHE A 139 4.30 8.13 -9.96
C PHE A 139 5.44 7.64 -9.09
N TYR A 140 6.37 8.54 -8.83
CA TYR A 140 7.50 8.31 -7.95
C TYR A 140 7.68 9.54 -7.07
N LEU A 141 7.48 9.36 -5.77
CA LEU A 141 7.62 10.40 -4.76
C LEU A 141 8.64 9.99 -3.71
N THR A 142 9.37 10.97 -3.20
CA THR A 142 10.27 10.83 -2.05
C THR A 142 9.90 11.86 -1.00
N ARG A 143 10.48 11.72 0.19
CA ARG A 143 10.39 12.78 1.20
C ARG A 143 10.97 14.07 0.62
N PRO A 144 10.28 15.21 0.75
CA PRO A 144 10.82 16.47 0.27
C PRO A 144 12.17 16.74 0.94
N GLN A 145 13.14 17.16 0.14
CA GLN A 145 14.38 17.70 0.70
C GLN A 145 14.01 18.94 1.53
N PRO A 146 14.65 19.17 2.69
CA PRO A 146 14.47 20.41 3.43
C PRO A 146 14.68 21.58 2.47
N LYS A 147 13.66 22.40 2.24
CA LYS A 147 13.83 23.63 1.47
C LYS A 147 14.83 24.48 2.25
N GLU A 148 15.99 24.78 1.68
CA GLU A 148 16.86 25.81 2.22
C GLU A 148 16.02 27.09 2.39
N PRO A 149 16.13 27.80 3.52
CA PRO A 149 15.43 29.06 3.70
C PRO A 149 15.83 29.97 2.54
N LYS A 150 14.84 30.44 1.77
CA LYS A 150 15.08 31.53 0.81
C LYS A 150 15.61 32.72 1.62
N GLN A 151 16.87 33.08 1.39
CA GLN A 151 17.45 34.33 1.86
C GLN A 151 16.76 35.53 1.20
#